data_AF-A0A4R3JYJ8-F1
#
_entry.id   AF-A0A4R3JYJ8-F1
#
_cell.length_a   1.000
_cell.length_b   1.000
_cell.length_c   1.000
_cell.angle_alpha   90.00
_cell.angle_beta   90.00
_cell.angle_gamma   90.00
#
_symmetry.space_group_name_H-M   'P 1'
#
loop_
_entity.id
_entity.type
_entity.pdbx_description
1 polymer ?
#
loop_
_entity_poly.entity_id
_entity_poly.type
_entity_poly.pdbx_seq_one_letter_code
_entity_poly.pdbx_strand_id
1 'polypeptide(L)'
;MTDEKADFQTFPPVPRVVTVAGTALELTPIRLGELPRLLAAVRPLAADLSAEPDWFDLLARHGEAVLELLAITTRRERAWVNDLSLEEAVTLAAAVFEVNADFFVRRVAPAIQGAAQRLAPILSAGTMPSPGSSPPATATPR
;
A
#
# COMPACT_ATOMS: atom_id res chain seq x y z
N MET A 1 12.09 -10.86 34.16
CA MET A 1 11.55 -9.58 33.68
C MET A 1 12.51 -9.05 32.63
N THR A 2 12.38 -9.50 31.39
CA THR A 2 13.16 -8.96 30.26
C THR A 2 12.16 -8.26 29.36
N ASP A 3 12.21 -6.92 29.46
CA ASP A 3 11.52 -5.97 28.62
C ASP A 3 12.18 -6.05 27.23
N GLU A 4 11.70 -7.00 26.42
CA GLU A 4 11.98 -7.01 24.99
C GLU A 4 11.14 -5.90 24.38
N LYS A 5 11.66 -4.67 24.41
CA LYS A 5 11.21 -3.61 23.52
C LYS A 5 11.42 -4.10 22.10
N ALA A 6 10.36 -4.73 21.57
CA ALA A 6 10.29 -5.23 20.22
C ALA A 6 10.82 -4.15 19.27
N ASP A 7 11.93 -4.51 18.65
CA ASP A 7 12.80 -3.66 17.87
C ASP A 7 12.03 -3.10 16.67
N PHE A 8 11.43 -1.92 16.84
CA PHE A 8 10.76 -1.18 15.77
C PHE A 8 11.78 -0.39 14.93
N GLN A 9 12.98 -0.95 14.72
CA GLN A 9 13.95 -0.43 13.75
C GLN A 9 13.57 -0.90 12.35
N THR A 10 12.44 -0.39 11.89
CA THR A 10 12.07 -0.42 10.48
C THR A 10 12.98 0.60 9.78
N PHE A 11 14.18 0.18 9.37
CA PHE A 11 15.09 1.01 8.57
C PHE A 11 14.31 1.67 7.42
N PRO A 12 14.53 2.96 7.11
CA PRO A 12 13.89 3.55 5.95
C PRO A 12 14.26 2.71 4.72
N PRO A 13 13.30 2.41 3.83
CA PRO A 13 13.60 1.68 2.60
C PRO A 13 14.74 2.40 1.85
N VAL A 14 15.74 1.64 1.42
CA VAL A 14 16.90 2.19 0.69
C VAL A 14 16.36 2.89 -0.56
N PRO A 15 16.59 4.21 -0.72
CA PRO A 15 16.14 4.92 -1.90
C PRO A 15 16.78 4.32 -3.15
N ARG A 16 15.98 4.12 -4.19
CA ARG A 16 16.52 3.81 -5.51
C ARG A 16 16.77 5.11 -6.26
N VAL A 17 18.01 5.33 -6.66
CA VAL A 17 18.36 6.47 -7.51
C VAL A 17 18.08 6.12 -8.97
N VAL A 18 17.32 6.97 -9.66
CA VAL A 18 17.11 6.92 -11.12
C VAL A 18 17.43 8.29 -11.72
N THR A 19 18.13 8.33 -12.85
CA THR A 19 18.43 9.58 -13.55
C THR A 19 17.41 9.80 -14.65
N VAL A 20 16.66 10.90 -14.58
CA VAL A 20 15.60 11.26 -15.53
C VAL A 20 15.64 12.78 -15.74
N ALA A 21 15.56 13.25 -16.99
CA ALA A 21 15.67 14.68 -17.32
C ALA A 21 16.95 15.33 -16.74
N GLY A 22 18.08 14.61 -16.82
CA GLY A 22 19.36 15.04 -16.24
C GLY A 22 19.38 15.17 -14.71
N THR A 23 18.31 14.75 -14.03
CA THR A 23 18.15 14.87 -12.57
C THR A 23 18.23 13.50 -11.92
N ALA A 24 19.09 13.35 -10.92
CA ALA A 24 19.10 12.17 -10.06
C ALA A 24 17.92 12.23 -9.09
N LEU A 25 17.00 11.29 -9.20
CA LEU A 25 15.79 11.18 -8.40
C LEU A 25 15.90 10.01 -7.41
N GLU A 26 15.73 10.30 -6.13
CA GLU A 26 15.61 9.28 -5.09
C GLU A 26 14.16 8.79 -4.98
N LEU A 27 13.90 7.63 -5.58
CA LEU A 27 12.61 6.95 -5.46
C LEU A 27 12.55 6.18 -4.15
N THR A 28 11.45 6.39 -3.44
CA THR A 28 11.15 5.74 -2.17
C THR A 28 9.72 5.20 -2.23
N PRO A 29 9.40 4.11 -1.52
CA PRO A 29 8.06 3.57 -1.46
C PRO A 29 7.01 4.61 -1.05
N ILE A 30 5.78 4.40 -1.52
CA ILE A 30 4.61 5.23 -1.19
C ILE A 30 4.44 5.32 0.33
N ARG A 31 4.28 6.55 0.82
CA ARG A 31 3.99 6.84 2.24
C ARG A 31 2.49 6.70 2.51
N LEU A 32 2.14 6.39 3.75
CA LEU A 32 0.73 6.28 4.18
C LEU A 32 -0.09 7.54 3.85
N GLY A 33 0.49 8.73 4.03
CA GLY A 33 -0.20 10.00 3.71
C GLY A 33 -0.46 10.20 2.21
N GLU A 34 0.22 9.47 1.34
CA GLU A 34 0.08 9.56 -0.12
C GLU A 34 -0.98 8.58 -0.64
N LEU A 35 -1.31 7.53 0.13
CA LEU A 35 -2.24 6.48 -0.27
C LEU A 35 -3.63 7.01 -0.68
N PRO A 36 -4.28 7.95 0.04
CA PRO A 36 -5.60 8.43 -0.37
C PRO A 36 -5.59 9.06 -1.77
N ARG A 37 -4.59 9.89 -2.05
CA ARG A 37 -4.44 10.56 -3.35
C ARG A 37 -4.05 9.57 -4.45
N LEU A 38 -3.15 8.64 -4.14
CA LEU A 38 -2.73 7.58 -5.06
C LEU A 38 -3.92 6.69 -5.46
N LEU A 39 -4.71 6.22 -4.49
CA LEU A 39 -5.89 5.38 -4.75
C LEU A 39 -6.93 6.12 -5.59
N ALA A 40 -7.13 7.42 -5.35
CA ALA A 40 -7.98 8.25 -6.18
C ALA A 40 -7.46 8.35 -7.63
N ALA A 41 -6.15 8.51 -7.81
CA ALA A 41 -5.52 8.54 -9.14
C ALA A 41 -5.59 7.19 -9.87
N VAL A 42 -5.45 6.06 -9.16
CA VAL A 42 -5.50 4.72 -9.75
C VAL A 42 -6.92 4.28 -10.09
N ARG A 43 -7.94 4.78 -9.38
CA ARG A 43 -9.34 4.37 -9.55
C ARG A 43 -9.82 4.37 -11.02
N PRO A 44 -9.60 5.40 -11.85
CA PRO A 44 -9.99 5.36 -13.26
C PRO A 44 -9.26 4.29 -14.08
N LEU A 45 -8.00 3.95 -13.73
CA LEU A 45 -7.21 2.93 -14.43
C LEU A 45 -7.63 1.50 -14.04
N ALA A 46 -8.27 1.31 -12.88
CA ALA A 46 -8.45 -0.01 -12.27
C ALA A 46 -9.21 -1.02 -13.14
N ALA A 47 -10.13 -0.55 -13.99
CA ALA A 47 -10.88 -1.43 -14.90
C ALA A 47 -10.05 -1.89 -16.12
N ASP A 48 -9.01 -1.14 -16.46
CA ASP A 48 -8.19 -1.33 -17.67
C ASP A 48 -6.77 -1.80 -17.35
N LEU A 49 -6.39 -1.80 -16.07
CA LEU A 49 -5.13 -2.37 -15.61
C LEU A 49 -5.20 -3.90 -15.70
N SER A 50 -4.46 -4.47 -16.65
CA SER A 50 -4.27 -5.91 -16.78
C SER A 50 -2.78 -6.27 -16.69
N ALA A 51 -2.44 -7.56 -16.77
CA ALA A 51 -1.04 -7.99 -16.81
C ALA A 51 -0.32 -7.51 -18.09
N GLU A 52 -1.06 -7.34 -19.19
CA GLU A 52 -0.58 -6.86 -20.49
C GLU A 52 -1.56 -5.81 -21.02
N PRO A 53 -1.55 -4.57 -20.48
CA PRO A 53 -2.47 -3.54 -20.90
C PRO A 53 -2.09 -3.02 -22.30
N ASP A 54 -3.09 -2.66 -23.11
CA ASP A 54 -2.85 -1.83 -24.30
C ASP A 54 -2.44 -0.44 -23.83
N TRP A 55 -1.14 -0.16 -23.85
CA TRP A 55 -0.58 1.09 -23.35
C TRP A 55 -1.08 2.32 -24.10
N PHE A 56 -1.33 2.22 -25.42
CA PHE A 56 -1.82 3.36 -26.19
C PHE A 56 -3.26 3.68 -25.84
N ASP A 57 -4.11 2.65 -25.75
CA ASP A 57 -5.51 2.82 -25.37
C ASP A 57 -5.65 3.27 -23.90
N LEU A 58 -4.84 2.70 -23.00
CA LEU A 58 -4.77 3.11 -21.60
C LEU A 58 -4.35 4.59 -21.46
N LEU A 59 -3.32 5.03 -22.18
CA LEU A 59 -2.87 6.42 -22.16
C LEU A 59 -3.88 7.35 -22.85
N ALA A 60 -4.52 6.91 -23.93
CA ALA A 60 -5.55 7.70 -24.61
C ALA A 60 -6.76 7.97 -23.70
N ARG A 61 -7.14 6.99 -22.87
CA ARG A 61 -8.31 7.08 -21.99
C ARG A 61 -8.00 7.65 -20.61
N HIS A 62 -6.80 7.35 -20.08
CA HIS A 62 -6.42 7.62 -18.69
C HIS A 62 -5.08 8.34 -18.55
N GLY A 63 -4.55 8.96 -19.60
CA GLY A 63 -3.23 9.60 -19.60
C GLY A 63 -3.02 10.60 -18.47
N GLU A 64 -4.02 11.44 -18.17
CA GLU A 64 -3.94 12.38 -17.04
C GLU A 64 -3.80 11.68 -15.68
N ALA A 65 -4.48 10.55 -15.50
CA ALA A 65 -4.42 9.78 -14.27
C ALA A 65 -3.06 9.05 -14.14
N VAL A 66 -2.47 8.59 -15.25
CA VAL A 66 -1.09 8.07 -15.28
C VAL A 66 -0.07 9.15 -14.92
N LEU A 67 -0.22 10.36 -15.46
CA LEU A 67 0.70 11.46 -15.17
C LEU A 67 0.58 11.97 -13.73
N GLU A 68 -0.64 11.99 -13.18
CA GLU A 68 -0.88 12.28 -11.76
C GLU A 68 -0.27 11.19 -10.85
N LEU A 69 -0.37 9.91 -11.24
CA LEU A 69 0.26 8.81 -10.53
C LEU A 69 1.79 8.98 -10.46
N LEU A 70 2.42 9.34 -11.59
CA LEU A 70 3.86 9.62 -11.63
C LEU A 70 4.21 10.84 -10.77
N ALA A 71 3.44 11.91 -10.78
CA ALA A 71 3.67 13.08 -9.93
C ALA A 71 3.63 12.73 -8.43
N ILE A 72 2.65 11.93 -8.01
CA ILE A 72 2.53 11.48 -6.62
C ILE A 72 3.72 10.61 -6.22
N THR A 73 4.03 9.59 -7.02
CA THR A 73 5.04 8.58 -6.69
C THR A 73 6.47 9.11 -6.76
N THR A 74 6.73 10.09 -7.61
CA THR A 74 8.02 10.79 -7.69
C THR A 74 8.13 12.00 -6.77
N ARG A 75 7.00 12.45 -6.21
CA ARG A 75 6.88 13.69 -5.43
C ARG A 75 7.37 14.91 -6.22
N ARG A 76 7.17 14.90 -7.53
CA ARG A 76 7.48 16.02 -8.43
C ARG A 76 6.21 16.73 -8.84
N GLU A 77 6.38 17.98 -9.25
CA GLU A 77 5.28 18.77 -9.79
C GLU A 77 4.81 18.22 -11.14
N ARG A 78 3.53 18.41 -11.43
CA ARG A 78 2.89 17.92 -12.66
C ARG A 78 3.56 18.45 -13.92
N ALA A 79 4.07 19.68 -13.89
CA ALA A 79 4.79 20.30 -15.00
C ALA A 79 6.10 19.56 -15.33
N TRP A 80 6.89 19.21 -14.32
CA TRP A 80 8.12 18.43 -14.52
C TRP A 80 7.84 17.07 -15.18
N VAL A 81 6.74 16.40 -14.79
CA VAL A 81 6.34 15.12 -15.40
C VAL A 81 5.89 15.30 -16.86
N ASN A 82 5.25 16.43 -17.20
CA ASN A 82 4.81 16.72 -18.58
C ASN A 82 5.98 16.93 -19.54
N ASP A 83 7.09 17.45 -19.05
CA ASP A 83 8.25 17.78 -19.89
C ASP A 83 9.17 16.56 -20.14
N LEU A 84 8.84 15.40 -19.55
CA LEU A 84 9.57 14.17 -19.79
C LEU A 84 9.39 13.69 -21.23
N SER A 85 10.48 13.24 -21.85
CA SER A 85 10.36 12.43 -23.06
C SER A 85 9.67 11.09 -22.75
N LEU A 86 9.15 10.44 -23.79
CA LEU A 86 8.46 9.17 -23.62
C LEU A 86 9.39 8.07 -23.07
N GLU A 87 10.66 8.06 -23.48
CA GLU A 87 11.70 7.15 -22.99
C GLU A 87 11.97 7.36 -21.49
N GLU A 88 12.09 8.62 -21.08
CA GLU A 88 12.26 9.01 -19.68
C GLU A 88 11.05 8.63 -18.82
N ALA A 89 9.84 8.86 -19.33
CA ALA A 89 8.60 8.50 -18.65
C ALA A 89 8.49 6.98 -18.45
N VAL A 90 8.84 6.17 -19.45
CA VAL A 90 8.87 4.71 -19.35
C VAL A 90 9.90 4.25 -18.30
N THR A 91 11.11 4.80 -18.37
CA THR A 91 12.19 4.48 -17.40
C THR A 91 11.75 4.81 -15.97
N LEU A 92 11.14 5.99 -15.79
CA LEU A 92 10.65 6.45 -14.50
C LEU A 92 9.50 5.57 -13.98
N ALA A 93 8.52 5.25 -14.83
CA ALA A 93 7.38 4.41 -14.46
C ALA A 93 7.84 3.02 -14.02
N ALA A 94 8.72 2.37 -14.78
CA ALA A 94 9.30 1.07 -14.41
C ALA A 94 10.00 1.15 -13.03
N ALA A 95 10.79 2.21 -12.80
CA ALA A 95 11.50 2.37 -11.55
C ALA A 95 10.56 2.58 -10.35
N VAL A 96 9.47 3.33 -10.54
CA VAL A 96 8.40 3.52 -9.55
C VAL A 96 7.72 2.18 -9.22
N PHE A 97 7.35 1.39 -10.24
CA PHE A 97 6.70 0.10 -10.02
C PHE A 97 7.61 -0.86 -9.25
N GLU A 98 8.89 -0.96 -9.61
CA GLU A 98 9.85 -1.84 -8.93
C GLU A 98 10.02 -1.49 -7.45
N VAL A 99 10.22 -0.20 -7.12
CA VAL A 99 10.40 0.24 -5.72
C VAL A 99 9.15 -0.06 -4.88
N ASN A 100 7.96 0.13 -5.46
CA ASN A 100 6.71 -0.09 -4.74
C ASN A 100 6.38 -1.59 -4.63
N ALA A 101 6.51 -2.37 -5.71
CA ALA A 101 6.27 -3.80 -5.69
C ALA A 101 7.19 -4.52 -4.70
N ASP A 102 8.48 -4.18 -4.70
CA ASP A 102 9.46 -4.75 -3.77
C ASP A 102 9.09 -4.47 -2.31
N PHE A 103 8.69 -3.23 -2.01
CA PHE A 103 8.22 -2.84 -0.67
C PHE A 103 6.97 -3.60 -0.23
N PHE A 104 5.97 -3.75 -1.11
CA PHE A 104 4.75 -4.47 -0.78
C PHE A 104 5.00 -5.95 -0.53
N VAL A 105 5.79 -6.60 -1.40
CA VAL A 105 6.09 -8.05 -1.33
C VAL A 105 7.01 -8.37 -0.16
N ARG A 106 8.08 -7.59 0.04
CA ARG A 106 9.10 -7.91 1.05
C ARG A 106 8.79 -7.38 2.44
N ARG A 107 7.97 -6.33 2.56
CA ARG A 107 7.74 -5.66 3.84
C ARG A 107 6.28 -5.62 4.28
N VAL A 108 5.40 -5.06 3.46
CA VAL A 108 4.02 -4.78 3.89
C VAL A 108 3.21 -6.06 4.08
N ALA A 109 3.19 -6.94 3.08
CA ALA A 109 2.40 -8.17 3.17
C ALA A 109 2.82 -9.07 4.35
N PRO A 110 4.13 -9.33 4.57
CA PRO A 110 4.58 -10.07 5.75
C PRO A 110 4.21 -9.40 7.08
N ALA A 111 4.33 -8.06 7.17
CA ALA A 111 4.00 -7.32 8.39
C ALA A 111 2.50 -7.39 8.73
N ILE A 112 1.62 -7.26 7.72
CA ILE A 112 0.17 -7.42 7.88
C ILE A 112 -0.18 -8.84 8.32
N GLN A 113 0.42 -9.85 7.68
CA GLN A 113 0.20 -11.25 8.06
C GLN A 113 0.64 -11.53 9.50
N GLY A 114 1.82 -11.04 9.90
CA GLY A 114 2.31 -11.17 11.27
C GLY A 114 1.46 -10.39 12.29
N ALA A 115 0.92 -9.23 11.93
CA ALA A 115 -0.04 -8.51 12.77
C ALA A 115 -1.36 -9.29 12.92
N ALA A 116 -1.91 -9.82 11.82
CA ALA A 116 -3.13 -10.61 11.85
C ALA A 116 -2.97 -11.87 12.74
N GLN A 117 -1.85 -12.59 12.64
CA GLN A 117 -1.55 -13.75 13.48
C GLN A 117 -1.46 -13.40 14.97
N ARG A 118 -0.86 -12.25 15.31
CA ARG A 118 -0.76 -11.78 16.71
C ARG A 118 -2.11 -11.36 17.29
N LEU A 119 -2.98 -10.77 16.47
CA LEU A 119 -4.29 -10.30 16.90
C LEU A 119 -5.34 -11.41 16.94
N ALA A 120 -5.22 -12.45 16.10
CA ALA A 120 -6.15 -13.58 16.05
C ALA A 120 -6.52 -14.18 17.42
N PRO A 121 -5.58 -14.54 18.33
CA PRO A 121 -5.93 -15.10 19.63
C PRO A 121 -6.65 -14.09 20.54
N ILE A 122 -6.33 -12.79 20.45
CA ILE A 122 -6.97 -11.73 21.24
C ILE A 122 -8.44 -11.57 20.81
N LEU A 123 -8.68 -11.57 19.50
CA LEU A 123 -10.02 -11.47 18.93
C LEU A 123 -10.86 -12.75 19.19
N SER A 124 -10.21 -13.91 19.27
CA SER A 124 -10.86 -15.20 19.52
C SER A 124 -11.19 -15.43 21.00
N ALA A 125 -10.40 -14.84 21.92
CA ALA A 125 -10.66 -14.89 23.36
C ALA A 125 -11.84 -13.99 23.79
N GLY A 126 -12.23 -13.01 22.96
CA GLY A 126 -13.37 -12.12 23.19
C GLY A 126 -14.75 -12.76 22.98
N THR A 127 -14.82 -13.96 22.39
CA THR A 127 -16.06 -14.72 22.14
C THR A 127 -16.40 -15.74 23.22
N MET A 128 -16.01 -15.50 24.48
CA MET A 128 -16.35 -16.40 25.59
C MET A 128 -17.88 -16.56 25.69
N PRO A 129 -18.45 -17.78 25.60
CA PRO A 129 -19.89 -17.97 25.70
C PRO A 129 -20.36 -17.51 27.08
N SER A 130 -21.45 -16.73 27.13
CA SER A 130 -22.09 -16.39 28.41
C SER A 130 -22.43 -17.69 29.17
N PRO A 131 -22.13 -17.79 30.48
CA PRO A 131 -22.54 -18.95 31.27
C PRO A 131 -24.05 -19.12 31.16
N GLY A 132 -24.48 -20.27 30.65
CA GLY A 132 -25.88 -20.62 30.51
C GLY A 132 -26.63 -20.41 31.82
N SER A 133 -27.74 -19.68 31.75
CA SER A 133 -28.66 -19.47 32.88
C SER A 133 -29.00 -20.81 33.53
N SER A 134 -28.83 -20.89 34.85
CA SER A 134 -29.26 -22.05 35.64
C SER A 134 -30.79 -22.22 35.56
N PRO A 135 -31.30 -23.46 35.66
CA PRO A 135 -32.73 -23.77 35.53
C PRO A 135 -33.57 -23.13 36.66
N PRO A 136 -34.89 -22.97 36.47
CA PRO A 136 -35.74 -22.27 37.42
C PRO A 136 -35.83 -23.04 38.75
N ALA A 137 -35.68 -22.32 39.85
CA ALA A 137 -36.02 -22.82 41.17
C ALA A 137 -37.55 -22.99 41.24
N THR A 138 -38.03 -24.23 41.16
CA THR A 138 -39.42 -24.57 41.46
C THR A 138 -39.63 -24.38 42.97
N ALA A 139 -40.27 -23.28 43.35
CA ALA A 139 -40.91 -23.14 44.65
C ALA A 139 -42.34 -23.67 44.54
N THR A 140 -42.62 -24.81 45.17
CA THR A 140 -43.99 -25.30 45.38
C THR A 140 -44.45 -24.90 46.78
N PRO A 141 -45.66 -24.35 46.97
CA PRO A 141 -46.10 -23.78 48.24
C PRO A 141 -46.85 -24.78 49.14
N ARG A 142 -46.81 -24.45 50.44
CA ARG A 142 -47.65 -24.87 51.57
C ARG A 142 -47.21 -26.05 52.42
#